data_AF-A0A368BMN3-F1
#
_entry.id   AF-A0A368BMN3-F1
#
_cell.length_a   1.000
_cell.length_b   1.000
_cell.length_c   1.000
_cell.angle_alpha   90.00
_cell.angle_beta   90.00
_cell.angle_gamma   90.00
#
_symmetry.space_group_name_H-M   'P 1'
#
loop_
_entity.id
_entity.type
_entity.pdbx_description
1 polymer ?
#
loop_
_entity_poly.entity_id
_entity_poly.type
_entity_poly.pdbx_seq_one_letter_code
_entity_poly.pdbx_strand_id
1 'polypeptide(L)'
;MKAAHIITLLLWAFGIVNLFEPFNGWLYFVGLSIFYILLVAHLIECLVYRNKILKSQDSPFVAFSMTLLFGVVYLGSIKES
;
A
#
# COMPACT_ATOMS: atom_id res chain seq x y z
N MET A 1 8.21 12.61 4.45
CA MET A 1 8.21 11.38 5.27
C MET A 1 6.85 11.12 5.92
N LYS A 2 6.37 11.89 6.92
CA LYS A 2 5.11 11.58 7.61
C LYS A 2 3.83 11.80 6.79
N ALA A 3 3.77 12.88 6.01
CA ALA A 3 2.56 13.22 5.24
C ALA A 3 2.19 12.15 4.20
N ALA A 4 3.18 11.61 3.48
CA ALA A 4 2.94 10.55 2.49
C ALA A 4 2.32 9.29 3.11
N HIS A 5 2.83 8.83 4.26
CA HIS A 5 2.25 7.68 4.97
C HIS A 5 0.81 7.92 5.40
N ILE A 6 0.52 9.13 5.92
CA ILE A 6 -0.84 9.51 6.34
C ILE A 6 -1.78 9.52 5.13
N ILE A 7 -1.34 10.10 4.00
CA ILE A 7 -2.14 10.13 2.77
C ILE A 7 -2.42 8.73 2.26
N THR A 8 -1.40 7.86 2.20
CA THR A 8 -1.58 6.47 1.74
C THR A 8 -2.56 5.70 2.64
N LEU A 9 -2.48 5.88 3.97
CA LEU A 9 -3.43 5.27 4.90
C LEU A 9 -4.85 5.82 4.74
N LEU A 10 -5.01 7.11 4.48
CA LEU A 10 -6.33 7.71 4.22
C LEU A 10 -6.94 7.17 2.92
N LEU A 11 -6.13 6.96 1.88
CA LEU A 11 -6.58 6.36 0.62
C LEU A 11 -6.98 4.89 0.80
N TRP A 12 -6.18 4.12 1.57
CA TRP A 12 -6.57 2.76 1.97
C TRP A 12 -7.89 2.76 2.73
N ALA A 13 -8.02 3.60 3.76
CA ALA A 13 -9.22 3.69 4.58
C ALA A 13 -10.45 4.04 3.73
N PHE A 14 -10.33 5.03 2.84
CA PHE A 14 -11.41 5.43 1.92
C PHE A 14 -11.86 4.27 1.02
N GLY A 15 -10.89 3.58 0.39
CA GLY A 15 -11.18 2.42 -0.46
C GLY A 15 -11.78 1.24 0.30
N ILE A 16 -11.26 0.96 1.50
CA ILE A 16 -11.74 -0.12 2.37
C ILE A 16 -13.16 0.15 2.87
N VAL A 17 -13.45 1.36 3.36
CA VAL A 17 -14.81 1.73 3.78
C VAL A 17 -15.77 1.53 2.63
N ASN A 18 -15.42 1.95 1.41
CA ASN A 18 -16.27 1.75 0.23
C ASN A 18 -16.46 0.25 -0.17
N LEU A 19 -15.60 -0.66 0.27
CA LEU A 19 -15.81 -2.11 0.05
C LEU A 19 -16.79 -2.72 1.04
N PHE A 20 -16.74 -2.30 2.31
CA PHE A 20 -17.60 -2.82 3.38
C PHE A 20 -18.94 -2.10 3.47
N GLU A 21 -18.93 -0.79 3.22
CA GLU A 21 -20.07 0.11 3.20
C GLU A 21 -20.02 0.95 1.91
N PRO A 22 -20.53 0.40 0.79
CA PRO A 22 -20.47 1.06 -0.51
C PRO A 22 -21.06 2.47 -0.49
N PHE A 23 -20.28 3.44 -0.95
CA PHE A 23 -20.77 4.79 -1.15
C PHE A 23 -21.80 4.82 -2.29
N ASN A 24 -22.57 5.90 -2.37
CA ASN A 24 -23.59 6.06 -3.40
C ASN A 24 -23.08 6.83 -4.63
N GLY A 25 -23.60 6.44 -5.80
CA GLY A 25 -23.35 7.12 -7.08
C GLY A 25 -21.88 7.07 -7.52
N TRP A 26 -21.39 8.16 -8.08
CA TRP A 26 -20.03 8.24 -8.63
C TRP A 26 -18.91 7.96 -7.60
N LEU A 27 -19.13 8.28 -6.31
CA LEU A 27 -18.15 8.03 -5.24
C LEU A 27 -17.85 6.54 -5.05
N TYR A 28 -18.80 5.66 -5.35
CA TYR A 28 -18.58 4.21 -5.35
C TYR A 28 -17.45 3.81 -6.30
N PHE A 29 -17.52 4.28 -7.55
CA PHE A 29 -16.53 3.96 -8.57
C PHE A 29 -15.17 4.58 -8.25
N VAL A 30 -15.17 5.79 -7.68
CA VAL A 30 -13.93 6.44 -7.22
C VAL A 30 -13.28 5.65 -6.08
N GLY A 31 -14.06 5.23 -5.07
CA GLY A 31 -13.55 4.43 -3.95
C GLY A 31 -13.00 3.08 -4.40
N LEU A 32 -13.71 2.37 -5.27
CA LEU A 32 -13.23 1.12 -5.86
C LEU A 32 -11.95 1.31 -6.68
N SER A 33 -11.92 2.36 -7.52
CA SER A 33 -10.75 2.65 -8.36
C SER A 33 -9.53 2.94 -7.49
N ILE A 34 -9.68 3.77 -6.46
CA ILE A 34 -8.60 4.07 -5.50
C ILE A 34 -8.11 2.78 -4.85
N PHE A 35 -9.01 1.94 -4.33
CA PHE A 35 -8.64 0.69 -3.68
C PHE A 35 -7.84 -0.24 -4.61
N TYR A 36 -8.37 -0.53 -5.80
CA TYR A 36 -7.75 -1.49 -6.71
C TYR A 36 -6.47 -0.96 -7.34
N ILE A 37 -6.40 0.33 -7.68
CA ILE A 37 -5.16 0.93 -8.19
C ILE A 37 -4.07 0.85 -7.12
N LEU A 38 -4.38 1.20 -5.88
CA LEU A 38 -3.43 1.18 -4.77
C LEU A 38 -2.97 -0.25 -4.46
N LEU A 39 -3.91 -1.19 -4.38
CA LEU A 39 -3.62 -2.60 -4.14
C LEU A 39 -2.73 -3.18 -5.24
N VAL A 40 -3.09 -2.99 -6.52
CA VAL A 40 -2.32 -3.52 -7.65
C VAL A 40 -0.93 -2.89 -7.71
N ALA A 41 -0.81 -1.57 -7.53
CA ALA A 41 0.49 -0.90 -7.51
C ALA A 41 1.41 -1.48 -6.43
N HIS A 42 0.93 -1.59 -5.20
CA HIS A 42 1.74 -2.12 -4.11
C HIS A 42 2.03 -3.62 -4.23
N LEU A 43 1.11 -4.41 -4.82
CA LEU A 43 1.38 -5.81 -5.15
C LEU A 43 2.50 -5.93 -6.20
N ILE A 44 2.48 -5.11 -7.24
CA ILE A 44 3.55 -5.05 -8.24
C ILE A 44 4.87 -4.66 -7.56
N GLU A 45 4.85 -3.67 -6.68
CA GLU A 45 6.05 -3.27 -5.93
C GLU A 45 6.60 -4.40 -5.06
N CYS A 46 5.75 -5.14 -4.36
CA CYS A 46 6.15 -6.33 -3.61
C CYS A 46 6.85 -7.36 -4.52
N LEU A 47 6.36 -7.58 -5.74
CA LEU A 47 6.95 -8.53 -6.69
C LEU A 47 8.27 -8.02 -7.28
N VAL A 48 8.31 -6.76 -7.73
CA VAL A 48 9.48 -6.14 -8.35
C VAL A 48 10.63 -6.01 -7.34
N TYR A 49 10.32 -5.58 -6.11
CA TYR A 49 11.31 -5.35 -5.06
C TYR A 49 11.47 -6.55 -4.11
N ARG A 50 10.89 -7.71 -4.44
CA ARG A 50 10.98 -8.94 -3.64
C ARG A 50 12.40 -9.24 -3.15
N ASN A 51 13.38 -9.17 -4.05
CA ASN A 51 14.77 -9.47 -3.69
C ASN A 51 15.36 -8.48 -2.67
N LYS A 52 14.92 -7.21 -2.71
CA LYS A 52 15.30 -6.19 -1.74
C LYS A 52 14.60 -6.41 -0.40
N ILE A 53 13.30 -6.70 -0.43
CA ILE A 53 12.47 -7.00 0.75
C ILE A 53 13.01 -8.21 1.51
N LEU A 54 13.38 -9.28 0.80
CA LEU A 54 13.95 -10.49 1.40
C LEU A 54 15.35 -10.31 2.00
N LYS A 55 16.09 -9.29 1.57
CA LYS A 55 17.41 -8.92 2.11
C LYS A 55 17.34 -7.86 3.21
N SER A 56 16.14 -7.36 3.53
CA SER A 56 15.96 -6.40 4.61
C SER A 56 16.20 -7.08 5.98
N GLN A 57 16.55 -6.28 6.99
CA GLN A 57 16.71 -6.79 8.36
C GLN A 57 15.39 -7.23 9.01
N ASP A 58 14.27 -6.72 8.49
CA ASP A 58 12.94 -7.09 8.94
C ASP A 58 12.58 -8.51 8.48
N SER A 59 11.71 -9.18 9.23
CA SER A 59 11.20 -10.48 8.79
C SER A 59 10.49 -10.31 7.43
N PRO A 60 10.62 -11.29 6.49
CA PRO A 60 10.02 -11.20 5.17
C PRO A 60 8.55 -10.78 5.21
N PHE A 61 7.76 -11.39 6.10
CA PHE A 61 6.35 -11.09 6.26
C PHE A 61 6.08 -9.61 6.63
N VAL A 62 6.86 -9.06 7.56
CA VAL A 62 6.73 -7.65 7.98
C VAL A 62 7.13 -6.72 6.85
N ALA A 63 8.26 -6.99 6.19
CA ALA A 63 8.75 -6.15 5.10
C ALA A 63 7.79 -6.16 3.89
N PHE A 64 7.18 -7.30 3.59
CA PHE A 64 6.12 -7.40 2.58
C PHE A 64 4.86 -6.64 3.00
N SER A 65 4.42 -6.77 4.26
CA SER A 65 3.22 -6.07 4.76
C SER A 65 3.41 -4.55 4.76
N MET A 66 4.59 -4.08 5.15
CA MET A 66 4.93 -2.65 5.11
C MET A 66 5.04 -2.12 3.67
N THR A 67 5.57 -2.92 2.74
CA THR A 67 5.54 -2.58 1.31
C THR A 67 4.11 -2.60 0.76
N LEU A 68 3.25 -3.52 1.21
CA LEU A 68 1.85 -3.56 0.78
C LEU A 68 1.04 -2.35 1.30
N LEU A 69 1.35 -1.86 2.50
CA LEU A 69 0.64 -0.72 3.09
C LEU A 69 1.14 0.61 2.56
N PHE A 70 2.45 0.78 2.43
CA PHE A 70 3.10 2.07 2.17
C PHE A 70 3.85 2.14 0.84
N GLY A 71 4.00 1.01 0.15
CA GLY A 71 4.65 0.92 -1.14
C GLY A 71 6.10 1.39 -1.14
N VAL A 72 6.46 2.11 -2.21
CA VAL A 72 7.76 2.80 -2.36
C VAL A 72 8.13 3.72 -1.19
N VAL A 73 7.14 4.23 -0.46
CA VAL A 73 7.39 5.11 0.70
C VAL A 73 8.13 4.34 1.80
N TYR A 74 7.82 3.06 2.00
CA TYR A 74 8.56 2.19 2.91
C TYR A 74 9.88 1.70 2.28
N LEU A 75 9.90 1.34 1.00
CA LEU A 75 11.10 0.86 0.30
C LEU A 75 12.26 1.87 0.30
N GLY A 76 11.97 3.17 0.32
CA GLY A 76 12.96 4.25 0.45
C GLY A 76 13.54 4.38 1.87
N SER A 77 12.90 3.77 2.87
CA SER A 77 13.33 3.76 4.27
C SER A 77 14.07 2.48 4.67
N ILE A 78 13.99 1.41 3.86
CA ILE A 78 14.70 0.16 4.10
C ILE A 78 16.20 0.43 4.09
N LYS A 79 16.87 0.12 5.21
CA LYS A 79 18.32 0.01 5.27
C LYS A 79 18.72 -1.36 4.74
N GLU A 80 19.59 -1.39 3.73
CA GLU A 80 20.18 -2.63 3.23
C GLU A 80 21.13 -3.19 4.30
N SER A 81 21.08 -4.51 4.51
CA SER A 81 21.96 -5.21 5.45
C SER A 81 23.33 -5.49 4.86
#